data_AF-A0A3C1Q4E2-F1
#
_entry.id   AF-A0A3C1Q4E2-F1
#
_cell.length_a   1.000
_cell.length_b   1.000
_cell.length_c   1.000
_cell.angle_alpha   90.00
_cell.angle_beta   90.00
_cell.angle_gamma   90.00
#
_symmetry.space_group_name_H-M   'P 1'
#
loop_
_entity.id
_entity.type
_entity.pdbx_description
1 polymer ?
#
loop_
_entity_poly.entity_id
_entity_poly.type
_entity_poly.pdbx_seq_one_letter_code
_entity_poly.pdbx_strand_id
1 'polypeptide(L)'
;MIPPIKSFEGNLGIRLFVGLFLFSVLNGAEPADTNYLEEKVPKYRLPKLLKSDLKGAETVREWYEKRRPELQTLLETHIYGKTPTRDLGPFQTRIVDIDPQALNGRATRKQISITIDDKLQLSIDLLVYLPNQAEEQVPCFMGLNFYGNQTVHADPKIRINPRWMAGKSKIGIKNNRATEATRGVYHERWQIERLIKRGYAVATAYCGDIDPDNYQHDFSDGIHPLFYRDNQSKPDPGEWGTIGAWAWGLSRILDYIIESESAINAKQVAVIGHSRLGKTALWAGAQDQRFGLVISNNSGCGGAALYRREFGERIHHMIKPVGYWFCGN
;
A
#
# COMPACT_ATOMS: atom_id res chain seq x y z
N MET A 1 56.02 -16.23 -30.43
CA MET A 1 57.41 -15.90 -30.03
C MET A 1 57.32 -14.92 -28.87
N ILE A 2 57.73 -15.36 -27.69
CA ILE A 2 57.79 -14.59 -26.43
C ILE A 2 59.19 -13.99 -26.31
N PRO A 3 59.32 -12.72 -25.88
CA PRO A 3 60.44 -12.27 -25.04
C PRO A 3 59.94 -11.46 -23.82
N PRO A 4 60.76 -11.22 -22.77
CA PRO A 4 60.48 -11.76 -21.45
C PRO A 4 60.11 -10.74 -20.37
N ILE A 5 59.60 -11.33 -19.29
CA ILE A 5 59.23 -10.78 -17.98
C ILE A 5 60.45 -10.12 -17.31
N LYS A 6 60.25 -8.89 -16.81
CA LYS A 6 61.04 -8.34 -15.68
C LYS A 6 60.17 -8.34 -14.44
N SER A 7 60.64 -9.07 -13.44
CA SER A 7 60.15 -9.12 -12.07
C SER A 7 60.40 -7.80 -11.35
N PHE A 8 59.38 -7.28 -10.66
CA PHE A 8 59.57 -6.48 -9.45
C PHE A 8 58.60 -6.99 -8.39
N GLU A 9 59.19 -7.51 -7.32
CA GLU A 9 58.55 -7.85 -6.06
C GLU A 9 58.01 -6.58 -5.38
N GLY A 10 56.82 -6.65 -4.79
CA GLY A 10 56.23 -5.52 -4.09
C GLY A 10 54.80 -5.77 -3.61
N ASN A 11 54.67 -6.60 -2.57
CA ASN A 11 53.58 -6.69 -1.58
C ASN A 11 52.14 -6.29 -1.97
N LEU A 12 51.34 -7.34 -2.15
CA LEU A 12 50.01 -7.61 -1.57
C LEU A 12 49.24 -6.41 -0.95
N GLY A 13 48.12 -6.06 -1.59
CA GLY A 13 47.13 -5.15 -1.03
C GLY A 13 45.87 -5.05 -1.88
N ILE A 14 45.20 -6.17 -2.16
CA ILE A 14 43.88 -6.18 -2.81
C ILE A 14 42.90 -5.48 -1.86
N ARG A 15 42.54 -4.23 -2.15
CA ARG A 15 41.39 -3.57 -1.53
C ARG A 15 40.18 -3.78 -2.43
N LEU A 16 39.35 -4.74 -2.04
CA LEU A 16 38.00 -4.97 -2.54
C LEU A 16 37.17 -3.69 -2.32
N PHE A 17 36.90 -2.93 -3.38
CA PHE A 17 35.96 -1.82 -3.31
C PHE A 17 34.53 -2.39 -3.32
N VAL A 18 34.01 -2.69 -2.12
CA VAL A 18 32.58 -2.92 -1.92
C VAL A 18 31.91 -1.53 -1.99
N GLY A 19 31.28 -1.24 -3.12
CA GLY A 19 30.42 -0.07 -3.25
C GLY A 19 29.20 -0.20 -2.34
N LEU A 20 29.26 0.43 -1.16
CA LEU A 20 28.09 0.68 -0.32
C LEU A 20 27.21 1.70 -1.05
N PHE A 21 26.14 1.21 -1.69
CA PHE A 21 25.02 2.04 -2.10
C PHE A 21 24.25 2.50 -0.84
N LEU A 22 24.69 3.61 -0.26
CA LEU A 22 23.91 4.39 0.71
C LEU A 22 22.76 5.06 -0.06
N PHE A 23 21.58 4.45 -0.02
CA PHE A 23 20.35 5.14 -0.37
C PHE A 23 20.07 6.22 0.69
N SER A 24 20.55 7.44 0.44
CA SER A 24 20.23 8.61 1.25
C SER A 24 18.78 9.04 0.99
N VAL A 25 17.85 8.58 1.82
CA VAL A 25 16.51 9.17 1.92
C VAL A 25 16.58 10.28 2.96
N LEU A 26 16.83 11.52 2.52
CA LEU A 26 16.60 12.70 3.34
C LEU A 26 15.09 12.94 3.46
N ASN A 27 14.53 12.71 4.65
CA ASN A 27 14.05 13.80 5.51
C ASN A 27 13.56 13.27 6.87
N GLY A 28 14.39 13.51 7.89
CA GLY A 28 14.28 13.02 9.26
C GLY A 28 15.55 12.27 9.63
N ALA A 29 16.37 12.80 10.54
CA ALA A 29 17.44 12.00 11.13
C ALA A 29 16.79 10.80 11.80
N GLU A 30 17.27 9.59 11.51
CA GLU A 30 16.75 8.39 12.16
C GLU A 30 16.94 8.53 13.68
N PRO A 31 15.96 8.08 14.49
CA PRO A 31 16.08 8.16 15.94
C PRO A 31 17.39 7.56 16.43
N ALA A 32 18.07 8.24 17.35
CA ALA A 32 19.42 7.87 17.79
C ALA A 32 19.49 6.46 18.41
N ASP A 33 18.35 5.91 18.84
CA ASP A 33 18.21 4.58 19.41
C ASP A 33 17.84 3.50 18.38
N THR A 34 17.93 3.79 17.08
CA THR A 34 17.68 2.82 16.01
C THR A 34 18.77 1.75 15.97
N ASN A 35 18.37 0.48 16.02
CA ASN A 35 19.29 -0.66 15.97
C ASN A 35 19.34 -1.31 14.58
N TYR A 36 20.54 -1.41 13.99
CA TYR A 36 20.80 -2.14 12.74
C TYR A 36 21.78 -3.30 12.89
N LEU A 37 22.14 -3.64 14.12
CA LEU A 37 23.09 -4.69 14.44
C LEU A 37 22.32 -5.91 14.97
N GLU A 38 22.44 -7.04 14.27
CA GLU A 38 21.70 -8.27 14.63
C GLU A 38 22.12 -8.76 16.02
N GLU A 39 23.39 -8.59 16.40
CA GLU A 39 23.89 -8.94 17.72
C GLU A 39 23.29 -8.10 18.87
N LYS A 40 22.64 -6.98 18.55
CA LYS A 40 21.94 -6.11 19.51
C LYS A 40 20.43 -6.38 19.58
N VAL A 41 19.90 -7.33 18.79
CA VAL A 41 18.48 -7.72 18.88
C VAL A 41 18.23 -8.34 20.26
N PRO A 42 17.25 -7.83 21.04
CA PRO A 42 16.97 -8.35 22.37
C PRO A 42 16.46 -9.79 22.29
N LYS A 43 16.63 -10.56 23.37
CA LYS A 43 15.94 -11.85 23.49
C LYS A 43 14.44 -11.60 23.65
N TYR A 44 13.62 -12.28 22.85
CA TYR A 44 12.16 -12.16 22.93
C TYR A 44 11.47 -13.52 22.80
N ARG A 45 10.18 -13.55 23.13
CA ARG A 45 9.28 -14.69 22.89
C ARG A 45 8.08 -14.22 22.07
N LEU A 46 7.72 -14.97 21.03
CA LEU A 46 6.52 -14.72 20.25
C LEU A 46 5.30 -15.37 20.94
N PRO A 47 4.12 -14.70 20.90
CA PRO A 47 2.86 -15.36 21.21
C PRO A 47 2.68 -16.59 20.30
N LYS A 48 2.10 -17.66 20.84
CA LYS A 48 1.87 -18.88 20.06
C LYS A 48 0.75 -18.62 19.04
N LEU A 49 1.04 -18.78 17.76
CA LEU A 49 0.05 -18.52 16.71
C LEU A 49 -1.18 -19.41 16.83
N LEU A 50 -1.00 -20.70 17.13
CA LEU A 50 -2.07 -21.70 17.22
C LEU A 50 -2.64 -21.89 18.62
N LYS A 51 -2.16 -21.17 19.64
CA LYS A 51 -2.68 -21.28 21.02
C LYS A 51 -3.17 -19.93 21.52
N SER A 52 -4.43 -19.87 21.95
CA SER A 52 -4.92 -18.82 22.83
C SER A 52 -4.79 -19.25 24.29
N ASP A 53 -4.99 -18.32 25.21
CA ASP A 53 -5.06 -18.60 26.64
C ASP A 53 -6.31 -19.45 27.02
N LEU A 54 -7.21 -19.70 26.07
CA LEU A 54 -8.47 -20.41 26.26
C LEU A 54 -8.47 -21.85 25.72
N LYS A 55 -7.85 -22.12 24.55
CA LYS A 55 -7.51 -23.46 23.98
C LYS A 55 -6.83 -23.27 22.61
N GLY A 56 -6.00 -24.22 22.17
CA GLY A 56 -5.40 -24.15 20.83
C GLY A 56 -6.37 -24.48 19.70
N ALA A 57 -6.16 -23.90 18.51
CA ALA A 57 -6.83 -24.35 17.29
C ALA A 57 -6.05 -25.56 16.74
N GLU A 58 -6.66 -26.74 16.81
CA GLU A 58 -6.05 -28.00 16.37
C GLU A 58 -6.61 -28.46 15.01
N THR A 59 -7.68 -27.81 14.53
CA THR A 59 -8.30 -28.09 13.22
C THR A 59 -8.43 -26.82 12.37
N VAL A 60 -8.55 -27.01 11.06
CA VAL A 60 -8.83 -25.93 10.10
C VAL A 60 -10.13 -25.19 10.47
N ARG A 61 -11.15 -25.93 10.91
CA ARG A 61 -12.42 -25.34 11.34
C ARG A 61 -12.23 -24.40 12.53
N GLU A 62 -11.51 -24.83 13.57
CA GLU A 62 -11.24 -23.99 14.75
C GLU A 62 -10.38 -22.76 14.42
N TRP A 63 -9.48 -22.87 13.44
CA TRP A 63 -8.74 -21.71 12.94
C TRP A 63 -9.70 -20.64 12.41
N TYR A 64 -10.61 -21.02 11.50
CA TYR A 64 -11.52 -20.05 10.87
C TYR A 64 -12.62 -19.56 11.81
N GLU A 65 -13.19 -20.42 12.64
CA GLU A 65 -14.31 -20.07 13.51
C GLU A 65 -13.89 -19.37 14.81
N LYS A 66 -12.64 -19.58 15.28
CA LYS A 66 -12.19 -19.07 16.60
C LYS A 66 -10.90 -18.27 16.53
N ARG A 67 -9.80 -18.89 16.10
CA ARG A 67 -8.47 -18.29 16.25
C ARG A 67 -8.25 -17.08 15.34
N ARG A 68 -8.69 -17.15 14.08
CA ARG A 68 -8.58 -16.04 13.14
C ARG A 68 -9.41 -14.83 13.60
N PRO A 69 -10.71 -14.96 13.96
CA PRO A 69 -11.47 -13.85 14.55
C PRO A 69 -10.80 -13.24 15.78
N GLU A 70 -10.30 -14.07 16.70
CA GLU A 70 -9.59 -13.60 17.89
C GLU A 70 -8.34 -12.76 17.53
N LEU A 71 -7.49 -13.26 16.63
CA LEU A 71 -6.31 -12.54 16.15
C LEU A 71 -6.69 -11.23 15.44
N GLN A 72 -7.77 -11.25 14.65
CA GLN A 72 -8.27 -10.05 13.98
C GLN A 72 -8.71 -9.01 15.02
N THR A 73 -9.47 -9.42 16.04
CA THR A 73 -9.88 -8.52 17.14
C THR A 73 -8.69 -7.94 17.91
N LEU A 74 -7.62 -8.73 18.14
CA LEU A 74 -6.40 -8.21 18.77
C LEU A 74 -5.72 -7.14 17.90
N LEU A 75 -5.67 -7.35 16.58
CA LEU A 75 -5.09 -6.38 15.64
C LEU A 75 -5.97 -5.13 15.51
N GLU A 76 -7.29 -5.28 15.49
CA GLU A 76 -8.26 -4.16 15.53
C GLU A 76 -8.11 -3.36 16.82
N THR A 77 -8.02 -4.02 17.96
CA THR A 77 -8.01 -3.34 19.27
C THR A 77 -6.70 -2.60 19.52
N HIS A 78 -5.56 -3.18 19.10
CA HIS A 78 -4.24 -2.72 19.55
C HIS A 78 -3.32 -2.18 18.46
N ILE A 79 -3.70 -2.26 17.18
CA ILE A 79 -2.82 -1.81 16.08
C ILE A 79 -3.58 -0.96 15.07
N TYR A 80 -4.52 -1.54 14.33
CA TYR A 80 -5.09 -0.86 13.16
C TYR A 80 -6.38 -0.11 13.46
N GLY A 81 -7.01 -0.39 14.60
CA GLY A 81 -8.34 0.12 14.97
C GLY A 81 -9.46 -0.69 14.33
N LYS A 82 -10.64 -0.58 14.93
CA LYS A 82 -11.85 -1.25 14.42
C LYS A 82 -12.30 -0.57 13.13
N THR A 83 -12.34 -1.33 12.05
CA THR A 83 -12.97 -0.92 10.79
C THR A 83 -14.48 -0.74 11.02
N PRO A 84 -15.07 0.43 10.74
CA PRO A 84 -16.51 0.66 10.85
C PRO A 84 -17.33 -0.29 9.97
N THR A 85 -18.50 -0.67 10.46
CA THR A 85 -19.40 -1.62 9.78
C THR A 85 -20.61 -0.93 9.13
N ARG A 86 -20.73 0.40 9.24
CA ARG A 86 -21.80 1.13 8.56
C ARG A 86 -21.64 0.94 7.05
N ASP A 87 -22.69 0.45 6.41
CA ASP A 87 -22.72 0.37 4.96
C ASP A 87 -22.95 1.77 4.39
N LEU A 88 -22.05 2.20 3.51
CA LEU A 88 -22.10 3.48 2.81
C LEU A 88 -22.49 3.30 1.33
N GLY A 89 -22.61 2.05 0.85
CA GLY A 89 -22.90 1.72 -0.53
C GLY A 89 -24.39 1.56 -0.83
N PRO A 90 -24.74 1.29 -2.11
CA PRO A 90 -23.82 1.14 -3.24
C PRO A 90 -23.24 2.48 -3.69
N PHE A 91 -21.98 2.49 -4.11
CA PHE A 91 -21.32 3.69 -4.61
C PHE A 91 -21.60 3.91 -6.09
N GLN A 92 -21.87 5.14 -6.48
CA GLN A 92 -22.02 5.49 -7.89
C GLN A 92 -20.66 5.44 -8.59
N THR A 93 -20.62 4.83 -9.76
CA THR A 93 -19.40 4.74 -10.56
C THR A 93 -19.61 5.36 -11.94
N ARG A 94 -18.57 6.01 -12.44
CA ARG A 94 -18.57 6.63 -13.76
C ARG A 94 -17.25 6.35 -14.46
N ILE A 95 -17.33 5.75 -15.65
CA ILE A 95 -16.20 5.68 -16.56
C ILE A 95 -15.94 7.09 -17.07
N VAL A 96 -14.79 7.65 -16.69
CA VAL A 96 -14.37 9.00 -17.08
C VAL A 96 -13.66 8.99 -18.43
N ASP A 97 -12.90 7.94 -18.70
CA ASP A 97 -12.13 7.78 -19.93
C ASP A 97 -11.89 6.30 -20.22
N ILE A 98 -11.89 5.95 -21.51
CA ILE A 98 -11.52 4.63 -22.01
C ILE A 98 -10.66 4.78 -23.27
N ASP A 99 -9.52 4.09 -23.29
CA ASP A 99 -8.61 4.05 -24.43
C ASP A 99 -8.26 2.60 -24.76
N PRO A 100 -8.97 1.99 -25.73
CA PRO A 100 -8.70 0.62 -26.17
C PRO A 100 -7.33 0.44 -26.83
N GLN A 101 -6.63 1.52 -27.16
CA GLN A 101 -5.36 1.52 -27.88
C GLN A 101 -4.17 1.91 -26.99
N ALA A 102 -4.35 1.91 -25.67
CA ALA A 102 -3.27 2.19 -24.73
C ALA A 102 -2.09 1.20 -24.91
N LEU A 103 -0.88 1.68 -24.59
CA LEU A 103 0.37 0.92 -24.74
C LEU A 103 0.61 0.38 -26.16
N ASN A 104 0.27 1.18 -27.17
CA ASN A 104 0.33 0.85 -28.60
C ASN A 104 -0.56 -0.35 -28.95
N GLY A 105 -1.82 -0.31 -28.52
CA GLY A 105 -2.81 -1.36 -28.80
C GLY A 105 -2.66 -2.63 -27.96
N ARG A 106 -1.68 -2.69 -27.05
CA ARG A 106 -1.47 -3.88 -26.18
C ARG A 106 -2.44 -3.92 -24.99
N ALA A 107 -3.01 -2.79 -24.60
CA ALA A 107 -3.92 -2.72 -23.47
C ALA A 107 -5.10 -1.78 -23.73
N THR A 108 -6.19 -2.04 -23.03
CA THR A 108 -7.28 -1.10 -22.81
C THR A 108 -7.04 -0.39 -21.48
N ARG A 109 -6.90 0.94 -21.50
CA ARG A 109 -6.88 1.78 -20.28
C ARG A 109 -8.29 2.24 -19.97
N LYS A 110 -8.72 2.11 -18.72
CA LYS A 110 -9.96 2.72 -18.20
C LYS A 110 -9.63 3.61 -17.01
N GLN A 111 -10.33 4.73 -16.90
CA GLN A 111 -10.29 5.61 -15.73
C GLN A 111 -11.70 5.75 -15.18
N ILE A 112 -11.90 5.38 -13.93
CA ILE A 112 -13.22 5.28 -13.30
C ILE A 112 -13.21 6.13 -12.04
N SER A 113 -14.25 6.94 -11.86
CA SER A 113 -14.49 7.66 -10.62
C SER A 113 -15.52 6.87 -9.82
N ILE A 114 -15.15 6.41 -8.62
CA ILE A 114 -16.05 5.81 -7.64
C ILE A 114 -16.40 6.90 -6.63
N THR A 115 -17.62 7.42 -6.68
CA THR A 115 -18.08 8.49 -5.78
C THR A 115 -18.41 7.90 -4.41
N ILE A 116 -17.70 8.35 -3.38
CA ILE A 116 -17.90 7.91 -1.99
C ILE A 116 -18.90 8.82 -1.27
N ASP A 117 -18.75 10.13 -1.42
CA ASP A 117 -19.70 11.12 -0.90
C ASP A 117 -19.61 12.42 -1.70
N ASP A 118 -20.75 12.90 -2.22
CA ASP A 118 -20.78 14.13 -3.03
C ASP A 118 -20.58 15.39 -2.19
N LYS A 119 -21.02 15.40 -0.92
CA LYS A 119 -20.99 16.59 -0.06
C LYS A 119 -19.56 16.96 0.34
N LEU A 120 -18.77 15.96 0.74
CA LEU A 120 -17.34 16.08 1.00
C LEU A 120 -16.52 16.01 -0.30
N GLN A 121 -17.19 15.87 -1.45
CA GLN A 121 -16.57 15.69 -2.75
C GLN A 121 -15.54 14.57 -2.73
N LEU A 122 -15.81 13.45 -2.04
CA LEU A 122 -14.91 12.30 -1.89
C LEU A 122 -15.17 11.27 -2.99
N SER A 123 -14.10 10.91 -3.68
CA SER A 123 -14.13 9.97 -4.80
C SER A 123 -12.78 9.28 -4.92
N ILE A 124 -12.83 7.99 -5.26
CA ILE A 124 -11.66 7.17 -5.58
C ILE A 124 -11.53 7.12 -7.10
N ASP A 125 -10.48 7.75 -7.64
CA ASP A 125 -10.17 7.66 -9.07
C ASP A 125 -9.36 6.39 -9.32
N LEU A 126 -10.00 5.37 -9.88
CA LEU A 126 -9.42 4.08 -10.23
C LEU A 126 -8.89 4.09 -11.66
N LEU A 127 -7.63 3.69 -11.83
CA LEU A 127 -6.98 3.46 -13.12
C LEU A 127 -6.83 1.94 -13.34
N VAL A 128 -7.37 1.44 -14.45
CA VAL A 128 -7.30 0.02 -14.84
C VAL A 128 -6.61 -0.10 -16.20
N TYR A 129 -5.67 -1.04 -16.31
CA TYR A 129 -5.14 -1.53 -17.58
C TYR A 129 -5.49 -3.00 -17.76
N LEU A 130 -6.10 -3.34 -18.89
CA LEU A 130 -6.47 -4.69 -19.27
C LEU A 130 -5.66 -5.13 -20.50
N PRO A 131 -5.09 -6.35 -20.54
CA PRO A 131 -4.39 -6.85 -21.72
C PRO A 131 -5.38 -7.15 -22.86
N ASN A 132 -5.18 -6.54 -24.04
CA ASN A 132 -6.09 -6.72 -25.18
C ASN A 132 -6.03 -8.12 -25.82
N GLN A 133 -4.96 -8.87 -25.57
CA GLN A 133 -4.77 -10.21 -26.12
C GLN A 133 -5.45 -11.30 -25.28
N ALA A 134 -6.13 -10.94 -24.19
CA ALA A 134 -6.82 -11.91 -23.36
C ALA A 134 -8.14 -12.34 -23.99
N GLU A 135 -8.32 -13.66 -24.12
CA GLU A 135 -9.57 -14.28 -24.62
C GLU A 135 -10.53 -14.64 -23.47
N GLU A 136 -10.01 -14.71 -22.24
CA GLU A 136 -10.75 -15.04 -21.02
C GLU A 136 -10.52 -13.97 -19.95
N GLN A 137 -11.21 -14.12 -18.80
CA GLN A 137 -10.99 -13.28 -17.64
C GLN A 137 -9.53 -13.37 -17.15
N VAL A 138 -8.91 -12.24 -16.86
CA VAL A 138 -7.50 -12.21 -16.43
C VAL A 138 -7.31 -12.00 -14.93
N PRO A 139 -6.25 -12.56 -14.32
CA PRO A 139 -5.81 -12.17 -12.99
C PRO A 139 -5.41 -10.69 -12.94
N CYS A 140 -5.52 -10.06 -11.78
CA CYS A 140 -5.25 -8.63 -11.60
C CYS A 140 -4.30 -8.35 -10.45
N PHE A 141 -3.31 -7.47 -10.67
CA PHE A 141 -2.55 -6.84 -9.59
C PHE A 141 -3.22 -5.51 -9.22
N MET A 142 -3.70 -5.41 -7.98
CA MET A 142 -4.43 -4.25 -7.48
C MET A 142 -3.71 -3.63 -6.29
N GLY A 143 -3.49 -2.31 -6.30
CA GLY A 143 -2.84 -1.65 -5.16
C GLY A 143 -2.98 -0.14 -5.15
N LEU A 144 -2.75 0.47 -3.99
CA LEU A 144 -2.74 1.93 -3.87
C LEU A 144 -1.39 2.51 -4.30
N ASN A 145 -1.41 3.69 -4.94
CA ASN A 145 -0.23 4.50 -5.23
C ASN A 145 -0.13 5.71 -4.29
N PHE A 146 1.07 6.28 -4.20
CA PHE A 146 1.43 7.28 -3.20
C PHE A 146 1.15 8.73 -3.58
N TYR A 147 1.02 9.03 -4.88
CA TYR A 147 1.14 10.42 -5.36
C TYR A 147 0.26 10.70 -6.60
N GLY A 148 -0.85 9.97 -6.74
CA GLY A 148 -1.74 10.10 -7.89
C GLY A 148 -1.43 9.11 -9.01
N ASN A 149 -2.49 8.69 -9.71
CA ASN A 149 -2.43 7.72 -10.80
C ASN A 149 -1.49 8.16 -11.93
N GLN A 150 -1.36 9.47 -12.19
CA GLN A 150 -0.44 9.97 -13.21
C GLN A 150 1.03 9.59 -12.96
N THR A 151 1.40 9.26 -11.72
CA THR A 151 2.78 8.88 -11.39
C THR A 151 3.14 7.44 -11.79
N VAL A 152 2.15 6.58 -12.03
CA VAL A 152 2.38 5.15 -12.27
C VAL A 152 2.79 4.83 -13.71
N HIS A 153 2.57 5.77 -14.64
CA HIS A 153 2.96 5.63 -16.04
C HIS A 153 3.04 7.01 -16.70
N ALA A 154 3.91 7.18 -17.70
CA ALA A 154 4.11 8.45 -18.40
C ALA A 154 3.01 8.79 -19.43
N ASP A 155 1.88 8.08 -19.41
CA ASP A 155 0.81 8.25 -20.39
C ASP A 155 0.14 9.63 -20.16
N PRO A 156 0.16 10.53 -21.16
CA PRO A 156 -0.37 11.89 -21.01
C PRO A 156 -1.89 11.90 -20.81
N LYS A 157 -2.60 10.83 -21.17
CA LYS A 157 -4.06 10.74 -21.03
C LYS A 157 -4.50 10.32 -19.62
N ILE A 158 -3.59 9.85 -18.76
CA ILE A 158 -3.94 9.64 -17.35
C ILE A 158 -4.26 10.99 -16.72
N ARG A 159 -5.41 11.13 -16.07
CA ARG A 159 -5.81 12.39 -15.42
C ARG A 159 -4.86 12.70 -14.27
N ILE A 160 -4.47 13.97 -14.14
CA ILE A 160 -3.75 14.44 -12.97
C ILE A 160 -4.74 14.54 -11.82
N ASN A 161 -4.45 13.85 -10.73
CA ASN A 161 -5.30 13.87 -9.56
C ASN A 161 -5.23 15.26 -8.87
N PRO A 162 -6.38 15.91 -8.59
CA PRO A 162 -6.42 17.26 -8.04
C PRO A 162 -6.29 17.31 -6.51
N ARG A 163 -6.28 16.17 -5.82
CA ARG A 163 -6.23 16.09 -4.35
C ARG A 163 -4.92 16.60 -3.80
N TRP A 164 -4.97 16.88 -2.50
CA TRP A 164 -3.78 17.14 -1.72
C TRP A 164 -2.80 15.96 -1.79
N MET A 165 -1.52 16.28 -1.89
CA MET A 165 -0.43 15.32 -1.82
C MET A 165 0.70 15.86 -0.95
N ALA A 166 1.41 14.96 -0.27
CA ALA A 166 2.58 15.35 0.51
C ALA A 166 3.61 16.05 -0.39
N GLY A 167 4.08 17.21 0.06
CA GLY A 167 5.00 18.05 -0.71
C GLY A 167 6.28 17.31 -1.07
N LYS A 168 6.58 17.20 -2.37
CA LYS A 168 7.79 16.53 -2.87
C LYS A 168 8.26 17.18 -4.17
N SER A 169 8.94 18.31 -4.03
CA SER A 169 9.43 19.13 -5.16
C SER A 169 10.28 18.34 -6.15
N LYS A 170 11.08 17.37 -5.66
CA LYS A 170 11.92 16.48 -6.50
C LYS A 170 11.16 15.71 -7.56
N ILE A 171 9.87 15.44 -7.36
CA ILE A 171 9.03 14.73 -8.34
C ILE A 171 8.00 15.66 -9.02
N GLY A 172 8.13 16.98 -8.83
CA GLY A 172 7.23 17.95 -9.45
C GLY A 172 5.95 18.24 -8.67
N ILE A 173 5.79 17.78 -7.42
CA ILE A 173 4.67 18.23 -6.57
C ILE A 173 4.95 19.67 -6.12
N LYS A 174 4.00 20.57 -6.40
CA LYS A 174 4.06 22.00 -6.06
C LYS A 174 2.79 22.38 -5.31
N ASN A 175 2.92 23.12 -4.20
CA ASN A 175 1.78 23.54 -3.36
C ASN A 175 0.84 22.36 -3.01
N ASN A 176 1.42 21.21 -2.68
CA ASN A 176 0.69 19.97 -2.36
C ASN A 176 -0.26 19.51 -3.47
N ARG A 177 0.07 19.81 -4.73
CA ARG A 177 -0.67 19.36 -5.91
C ARG A 177 0.26 18.72 -6.91
N ALA A 178 -0.25 17.71 -7.59
CA ALA A 178 0.43 17.13 -8.73
C ALA A 178 0.52 18.13 -9.89
N THR A 179 1.53 17.94 -10.72
CA THR A 179 1.74 18.73 -11.95
C THR A 179 2.06 17.78 -13.10
N GLU A 180 2.09 18.29 -14.32
CA GLU A 180 2.53 17.52 -15.49
C GLU A 180 3.91 16.85 -15.29
N ALA A 181 4.81 17.48 -14.53
CA ALA A 181 6.12 16.91 -14.21
C ALA A 181 6.07 15.66 -13.31
N THR A 182 4.91 15.36 -12.71
CA THR A 182 4.72 14.14 -11.89
C THR A 182 4.44 12.89 -12.74
N ARG A 183 4.20 13.02 -14.05
CA ARG A 183 3.86 11.89 -14.90
C ARG A 183 4.96 10.82 -14.93
N GLY A 184 4.58 9.57 -14.69
CA GLY A 184 5.48 8.42 -14.81
C GLY A 184 6.69 8.39 -13.88
N VAL A 185 6.81 9.31 -12.92
CA VAL A 185 7.97 9.41 -12.01
C VAL A 185 8.17 8.16 -11.13
N TYR A 186 7.17 7.28 -11.05
CA TYR A 186 7.24 5.98 -10.37
C TYR A 186 6.83 4.80 -11.24
N HIS A 187 6.92 4.92 -12.57
CA HIS A 187 6.59 3.82 -13.50
C HIS A 187 7.37 2.53 -13.19
N GLU A 188 8.61 2.67 -12.73
CA GLU A 188 9.48 1.56 -12.33
C GLU A 188 8.91 0.69 -11.21
N ARG A 189 8.03 1.24 -10.36
CA ARG A 189 7.38 0.52 -9.25
C ARG A 189 6.15 -0.28 -9.70
N TRP A 190 5.59 0.05 -10.87
CA TRP A 190 4.33 -0.50 -11.36
C TRP A 190 4.51 -1.43 -12.56
N GLN A 191 5.54 -1.22 -13.38
CA GLN A 191 5.94 -2.14 -14.46
C GLN A 191 4.75 -2.59 -15.33
N ILE A 192 3.85 -1.66 -15.68
CA ILE A 192 2.55 -1.96 -16.29
C ILE A 192 2.73 -2.75 -17.59
N GLU A 193 3.67 -2.35 -18.45
CA GLU A 193 3.95 -3.03 -19.71
C GLU A 193 4.41 -4.48 -19.50
N ARG A 194 5.15 -4.75 -18.42
CA ARG A 194 5.59 -6.11 -18.08
C ARG A 194 4.42 -6.96 -17.60
N LEU A 195 3.53 -6.40 -16.79
CA LEU A 195 2.34 -7.09 -16.28
C LEU A 195 1.35 -7.39 -17.42
N ILE A 196 1.06 -6.40 -18.26
CA ILE A 196 0.22 -6.56 -19.46
C ILE A 196 0.79 -7.63 -20.39
N LYS A 197 2.11 -7.58 -20.69
CA LYS A 197 2.77 -8.59 -21.53
C LYS A 197 2.66 -10.02 -20.97
N ARG A 198 2.52 -10.16 -19.66
CA ARG A 198 2.40 -11.45 -18.96
C ARG A 198 0.94 -11.89 -18.78
N GLY A 199 -0.03 -11.12 -19.28
CA GLY A 199 -1.46 -11.46 -19.22
C GLY A 199 -2.15 -11.04 -17.92
N TYR A 200 -1.57 -10.13 -17.14
CA TYR A 200 -2.19 -9.60 -15.92
C TYR A 200 -2.81 -8.24 -16.17
N ALA A 201 -4.01 -8.02 -15.63
CA ALA A 201 -4.56 -6.68 -15.44
C ALA A 201 -3.80 -5.94 -14.32
N VAL A 202 -3.87 -4.61 -14.36
CA VAL A 202 -3.35 -3.73 -13.31
C VAL A 202 -4.45 -2.77 -12.91
N ALA A 203 -4.72 -2.65 -11.61
CA ALA A 203 -5.68 -1.70 -11.05
C ALA A 203 -5.01 -0.87 -9.94
N THR A 204 -5.13 0.45 -9.99
CA THR A 204 -4.56 1.33 -8.96
C THR A 204 -5.37 2.58 -8.71
N ALA A 205 -5.36 3.05 -7.48
CA ALA A 205 -5.92 4.33 -7.07
C ALA A 205 -4.96 5.05 -6.12
N TYR A 206 -5.09 6.36 -6.00
CA TYR A 206 -4.29 7.15 -5.08
C TYR A 206 -4.76 6.94 -3.63
N CYS A 207 -3.86 6.65 -2.69
CA CYS A 207 -4.24 6.49 -1.29
C CYS A 207 -4.90 7.74 -0.69
N GLY A 208 -4.49 8.94 -1.13
CA GLY A 208 -5.07 10.21 -0.67
C GLY A 208 -6.43 10.55 -1.26
N ASP A 209 -6.99 9.73 -2.16
CA ASP A 209 -8.40 9.80 -2.51
C ASP A 209 -9.29 9.24 -1.38
N ILE A 210 -8.74 8.36 -0.56
CA ILE A 210 -9.42 7.72 0.57
C ILE A 210 -9.14 8.50 1.85
N ASP A 211 -7.87 8.73 2.14
CA ASP A 211 -7.44 9.51 3.31
C ASP A 211 -6.06 10.10 3.03
N PRO A 212 -5.89 11.43 3.05
CA PRO A 212 -4.61 12.07 2.77
C PRO A 212 -3.53 11.67 3.79
N ASP A 213 -2.34 11.34 3.28
CA ASP A 213 -1.22 10.94 4.13
C ASP A 213 -0.49 12.16 4.72
N ASN A 214 -1.12 12.79 5.72
CA ASN A 214 -0.65 14.03 6.29
C ASN A 214 -0.69 14.02 7.83
N TYR A 215 0.46 14.36 8.41
CA TYR A 215 0.70 14.32 9.84
C TYR A 215 -0.02 15.41 10.64
N GLN A 216 -0.58 16.43 9.98
CA GLN A 216 -1.30 17.53 10.63
C GLN A 216 -2.80 17.23 10.83
N HIS A 217 -3.26 15.98 10.64
CA HIS A 217 -4.68 15.68 10.49
C HIS A 217 -5.49 15.56 11.78
N ASP A 218 -6.68 16.14 11.68
CA ASP A 218 -7.86 15.96 12.51
C ASP A 218 -8.85 14.92 11.93
N PHE A 219 -8.46 14.22 10.86
CA PHE A 219 -9.28 13.26 10.10
C PHE A 219 -10.58 13.88 9.53
N SER A 220 -10.49 15.10 8.98
CA SER A 220 -11.64 15.84 8.43
C SER A 220 -11.79 15.79 6.89
N ASP A 221 -10.73 15.45 6.15
CA ASP A 221 -10.67 15.55 4.68
C ASP A 221 -10.48 14.21 3.95
N GLY A 222 -10.54 13.10 4.70
CA GLY A 222 -10.67 11.73 4.21
C GLY A 222 -12.05 11.13 4.50
N ILE A 223 -12.15 9.81 4.43
CA ILE A 223 -13.42 9.09 4.64
C ILE A 223 -13.89 8.99 6.10
N HIS A 224 -13.02 9.23 7.10
CA HIS A 224 -13.37 9.00 8.51
C HIS A 224 -14.64 9.74 9.00
N PRO A 225 -14.89 11.01 8.62
CA PRO A 225 -16.11 11.72 9.00
C PRO A 225 -17.39 11.04 8.55
N LEU A 226 -17.31 10.25 7.47
CA LEU A 226 -18.42 9.43 6.98
C LEU A 226 -18.70 8.22 7.87
N PHE A 227 -18.10 8.10 9.05
CA PHE A 227 -18.39 7.05 10.04
C PHE A 227 -18.59 7.58 11.45
N TYR A 228 -18.44 8.88 11.66
CA TYR A 228 -18.61 9.49 12.96
C TYR A 228 -20.08 9.45 13.42
N ARG A 229 -20.23 9.31 14.74
CA ARG A 229 -21.48 9.59 15.44
C ARG A 229 -21.66 11.11 15.60
N ASP A 230 -22.85 11.53 16.01
CA ASP A 230 -23.12 12.94 16.29
C ASP A 230 -22.12 13.50 17.33
N ASN A 231 -21.57 14.68 17.04
CA ASN A 231 -20.57 15.40 17.85
C ASN A 231 -19.19 14.72 17.98
N GLN A 232 -18.90 13.71 17.17
CA GLN A 232 -17.55 13.18 17.04
C GLN A 232 -16.78 13.94 15.96
N SER A 233 -15.60 14.47 16.32
CA SER A 233 -14.74 15.26 15.42
C SER A 233 -13.47 14.55 14.98
N LYS A 234 -13.14 13.42 15.62
CA LYS A 234 -11.98 12.58 15.31
C LYS A 234 -12.27 11.13 15.73
N PRO A 235 -11.50 10.14 15.24
CA PRO A 235 -11.67 8.76 15.65
C PRO A 235 -11.44 8.61 17.16
N ASP A 236 -12.26 7.78 17.81
CA ASP A 236 -11.98 7.33 19.17
C ASP A 236 -10.70 6.48 19.21
N PRO A 237 -10.07 6.31 20.39
CA PRO A 237 -8.83 5.53 20.50
C PRO A 237 -8.87 4.12 19.91
N GLY A 238 -10.04 3.45 19.92
CA GLY A 238 -10.21 2.11 19.34
C GLY A 238 -10.67 2.07 17.88
N GLU A 239 -10.94 3.23 17.27
CA GLU A 239 -11.34 3.31 15.87
C GLU A 239 -10.14 3.32 14.94
N TRP A 240 -10.38 2.98 13.68
CA TRP A 240 -9.35 2.86 12.66
C TRP A 240 -8.52 4.13 12.41
N GLY A 241 -7.22 3.92 12.18
CA GLY A 241 -6.35 4.95 11.62
C GLY A 241 -6.39 4.97 10.10
N THR A 242 -5.49 5.76 9.50
CA THR A 242 -5.35 5.89 8.05
C THR A 242 -5.06 4.56 7.33
N ILE A 243 -4.30 3.64 7.94
CA ILE A 243 -4.05 2.31 7.34
C ILE A 243 -5.35 1.51 7.22
N GLY A 244 -6.22 1.60 8.23
CA GLY A 244 -7.54 0.97 8.21
C GLY A 244 -8.44 1.55 7.12
N ALA A 245 -8.48 2.88 7.00
CA ALA A 245 -9.22 3.57 5.93
C ALA A 245 -8.73 3.17 4.54
N TRP A 246 -7.42 3.19 4.29
CA TRP A 246 -6.84 2.73 3.03
C TRP A 246 -7.16 1.26 2.72
N ALA A 247 -7.15 0.40 3.74
CA ALA A 247 -7.48 -1.02 3.57
C ALA A 247 -8.94 -1.22 3.20
N TRP A 248 -9.85 -0.44 3.80
CA TRP A 248 -11.25 -0.40 3.41
C TRP A 248 -11.44 0.09 1.98
N GLY A 249 -10.70 1.13 1.56
CA GLY A 249 -10.77 1.62 0.18
C GLY A 249 -10.33 0.57 -0.84
N LEU A 250 -9.33 -0.26 -0.53
CA LEU A 250 -8.97 -1.42 -1.36
C LEU A 250 -10.14 -2.41 -1.50
N SER A 251 -10.87 -2.71 -0.42
CA SER A 251 -12.08 -3.54 -0.50
C SER A 251 -13.19 -2.91 -1.34
N ARG A 252 -13.35 -1.58 -1.32
CA ARG A 252 -14.31 -0.87 -2.20
C ARG A 252 -13.92 -0.94 -3.67
N ILE A 253 -12.63 -0.85 -3.97
CA ILE A 253 -12.13 -1.06 -5.33
C ILE A 253 -12.38 -2.51 -5.78
N LEU A 254 -12.22 -3.48 -4.87
CA LEU A 254 -12.54 -4.87 -5.16
C LEU A 254 -14.04 -5.08 -5.42
N ASP A 255 -14.92 -4.40 -4.68
CA ASP A 255 -16.37 -4.41 -4.92
C ASP A 255 -16.67 -3.97 -6.38
N TYR A 256 -16.07 -2.85 -6.81
CA TYR A 256 -16.18 -2.40 -8.20
C TYR A 256 -15.68 -3.44 -9.22
N ILE A 257 -14.53 -4.07 -8.97
CA ILE A 257 -13.98 -5.09 -9.88
C ILE A 257 -14.94 -6.28 -10.00
N ILE A 258 -15.49 -6.76 -8.88
CA ILE A 258 -16.45 -7.87 -8.85
C ILE A 258 -17.71 -7.53 -9.64
N GLU A 259 -18.25 -6.33 -9.44
CA GLU A 259 -19.55 -5.94 -9.97
C GLU A 259 -19.48 -5.48 -11.44
N SER A 260 -18.39 -4.83 -11.84
CA SER A 260 -18.35 -4.03 -13.08
C SER A 260 -17.22 -4.38 -14.04
N GLU A 261 -16.16 -5.08 -13.64
CA GLU A 261 -15.02 -5.41 -14.50
C GLU A 261 -15.00 -6.89 -14.88
N SER A 262 -15.93 -7.29 -15.75
CA SER A 262 -16.10 -8.68 -16.20
C SER A 262 -14.88 -9.28 -16.90
N ALA A 263 -13.95 -8.46 -17.41
CA ALA A 263 -12.69 -8.91 -18.00
C ALA A 263 -11.66 -9.37 -16.94
N ILE A 264 -11.88 -9.06 -15.65
CA ILE A 264 -11.00 -9.47 -14.56
C ILE A 264 -11.63 -10.66 -13.82
N ASN A 265 -10.82 -11.69 -13.57
CA ASN A 265 -11.22 -12.77 -12.67
C ASN A 265 -11.09 -12.27 -11.23
N ALA A 266 -12.21 -11.89 -10.60
CA ALA A 266 -12.21 -11.33 -9.26
C ALA A 266 -11.63 -12.27 -8.18
N LYS A 267 -11.67 -13.59 -8.39
CA LYS A 267 -11.03 -14.57 -7.47
C LYS A 267 -9.50 -14.57 -7.57
N GLN A 268 -8.95 -13.94 -8.59
CA GLN A 268 -7.51 -13.87 -8.86
C GLN A 268 -6.99 -12.43 -8.80
N VAL A 269 -7.56 -11.62 -7.90
CA VAL A 269 -7.03 -10.29 -7.58
C VAL A 269 -5.96 -10.41 -6.49
N ALA A 270 -4.73 -10.08 -6.85
CA ALA A 270 -3.62 -9.91 -5.94
C ALA A 270 -3.61 -8.48 -5.39
N VAL A 271 -3.87 -8.30 -4.10
CA VAL A 271 -3.70 -7.00 -3.44
C VAL A 271 -2.24 -6.76 -3.10
N ILE A 272 -1.68 -5.65 -3.57
CA ILE A 272 -0.26 -5.31 -3.44
C ILE A 272 -0.05 -3.97 -2.76
N GLY A 273 1.07 -3.83 -2.07
CA GLY A 273 1.47 -2.53 -1.53
C GLY A 273 2.95 -2.48 -1.12
N HIS A 274 3.49 -1.26 -1.11
CA HIS A 274 4.87 -0.98 -0.72
C HIS A 274 4.94 -0.10 0.54
N SER A 275 5.87 -0.36 1.45
CA SER A 275 6.09 0.45 2.66
C SER A 275 4.79 0.60 3.46
N ARG A 276 4.33 1.82 3.77
CA ARG A 276 3.05 2.06 4.48
C ARG A 276 1.84 1.43 3.77
N LEU A 277 1.80 1.48 2.43
CA LEU A 277 0.75 0.82 1.65
C LEU A 277 0.91 -0.71 1.61
N GLY A 278 2.11 -1.23 1.93
CA GLY A 278 2.32 -2.67 2.17
C GLY A 278 1.78 -3.14 3.51
N LYS A 279 1.73 -2.27 4.53
CA LYS A 279 0.98 -2.51 5.78
C LYS A 279 -0.52 -2.56 5.47
N THR A 280 -1.00 -1.61 4.66
CA THR A 280 -2.38 -1.56 4.16
C THR A 280 -2.77 -2.83 3.40
N ALA A 281 -1.96 -3.27 2.44
CA ALA A 281 -2.26 -4.48 1.66
C ALA A 281 -2.36 -5.72 2.56
N LEU A 282 -1.49 -5.85 3.57
CA LEU A 282 -1.59 -6.91 4.58
C LEU A 282 -2.90 -6.82 5.36
N TRP A 283 -3.27 -5.62 5.82
CA TRP A 283 -4.48 -5.44 6.61
C TRP A 283 -5.77 -5.61 5.80
N ALA A 284 -5.76 -5.18 4.54
CA ALA A 284 -6.86 -5.41 3.59
C ALA A 284 -7.06 -6.92 3.36
N GLY A 285 -6.01 -7.64 3.00
CA GLY A 285 -6.08 -9.09 2.78
C GLY A 285 -6.33 -9.90 4.05
N ALA A 286 -5.94 -9.40 5.22
CA ALA A 286 -6.26 -10.02 6.49
C ALA A 286 -7.75 -9.94 6.81
N GLN A 287 -8.41 -8.80 6.52
CA GLN A 287 -9.84 -8.60 6.79
C GLN A 287 -10.74 -9.17 5.69
N ASP A 288 -10.37 -9.00 4.42
CA ASP A 288 -11.18 -9.31 3.25
C ASP A 288 -10.62 -10.54 2.51
N GLN A 289 -11.26 -11.70 2.73
CA GLN A 289 -10.83 -12.98 2.15
C GLN A 289 -11.16 -13.14 0.66
N ARG A 290 -11.78 -12.13 0.03
CA ARG A 290 -12.06 -12.16 -1.42
C ARG A 290 -10.80 -11.92 -2.25
N PHE A 291 -9.75 -11.34 -1.68
CA PHE A 291 -8.44 -11.24 -2.32
C PHE A 291 -7.82 -12.62 -2.49
N GLY A 292 -7.45 -12.97 -3.74
CA GLY A 292 -6.85 -14.26 -4.06
C GLY A 292 -5.38 -14.37 -3.63
N LEU A 293 -4.69 -13.23 -3.48
CA LEU A 293 -3.29 -13.18 -3.08
C LEU A 293 -2.96 -11.82 -2.42
N VAL A 294 -2.02 -11.81 -1.47
CA VAL A 294 -1.54 -10.59 -0.79
C VAL A 294 -0.03 -10.45 -0.96
N ILE A 295 0.44 -9.29 -1.43
CA ILE A 295 1.87 -8.96 -1.53
C ILE A 295 2.19 -7.75 -0.65
N SER A 296 3.05 -7.99 0.33
CA SER A 296 3.60 -6.94 1.19
C SER A 296 5.06 -6.68 0.84
N ASN A 297 5.33 -5.58 0.14
CA ASN A 297 6.67 -5.22 -0.28
C ASN A 297 7.30 -4.21 0.70
N ASN A 298 8.34 -4.62 1.43
CA ASN A 298 9.09 -3.77 2.37
C ASN A 298 8.18 -3.02 3.37
N SER A 299 7.16 -3.68 3.91
CA SER A 299 6.17 -3.01 4.75
C SER A 299 6.67 -2.61 6.12
N GLY A 300 7.74 -3.20 6.65
CA GLY A 300 8.43 -2.71 7.86
C GLY A 300 7.54 -2.58 9.10
N CYS A 301 7.93 -1.76 10.06
CA CYS A 301 7.26 -1.58 11.35
C CYS A 301 5.74 -1.41 11.19
N GLY A 302 4.93 -2.19 11.93
CA GLY A 302 3.46 -2.22 11.79
C GLY A 302 2.93 -2.84 10.50
N GLY A 303 3.77 -3.55 9.77
CA GLY A 303 3.41 -4.44 8.66
C GLY A 303 3.97 -5.84 8.91
N ALA A 304 4.94 -6.27 8.09
CA ALA A 304 5.54 -7.60 8.20
C ALA A 304 6.65 -7.73 9.26
N ALA A 305 7.22 -6.62 9.75
CA ALA A 305 8.31 -6.66 10.71
C ALA A 305 7.84 -7.03 12.13
N LEU A 306 8.57 -7.93 12.80
CA LEU A 306 8.28 -8.28 14.19
C LEU A 306 8.66 -7.13 15.13
N TYR A 307 7.68 -6.52 15.79
CA TYR A 307 7.93 -5.46 16.78
C TYR A 307 8.95 -5.85 17.86
N ARG A 308 8.90 -7.10 18.32
CA ARG A 308 9.78 -7.63 19.38
C ARG A 308 11.26 -7.71 18.99
N ARG A 309 11.61 -7.56 17.71
CA ARG A 309 13.01 -7.51 17.27
C ARG A 309 13.68 -6.19 17.58
N GLU A 310 12.91 -5.12 17.76
CA GLU A 310 13.45 -3.78 18.02
C GLU A 310 14.57 -3.38 17.04
N PHE A 311 14.41 -3.75 15.76
CA PHE A 311 15.42 -3.61 14.71
C PHE A 311 14.90 -2.68 13.60
N GLY A 312 15.68 -1.67 13.22
CA GLY A 312 15.28 -0.60 12.32
C GLY A 312 14.20 0.29 12.92
N GLU A 313 13.22 0.70 12.10
CA GLU A 313 12.06 1.47 12.56
C GLU A 313 11.27 0.72 13.67
N ARG A 314 11.02 1.38 14.80
CA ARG A 314 10.31 0.85 15.97
C ARG A 314 9.00 1.62 16.21
N ILE A 315 8.07 1.05 16.96
CA ILE A 315 6.74 1.66 17.22
C ILE A 315 6.86 3.11 17.71
N HIS A 316 7.72 3.37 18.71
CA HIS A 316 7.84 4.71 19.28
C HIS A 316 8.50 5.71 18.32
N HIS A 317 9.23 5.26 17.30
CA HIS A 317 9.68 6.11 16.19
C HIS A 317 8.50 6.60 15.34
N MET A 318 7.40 5.85 15.32
CA MET A 318 6.21 6.11 14.50
C MET A 318 5.13 6.91 15.24
N ILE A 319 5.01 6.79 16.57
CA ILE A 319 3.91 7.40 17.34
C ILE A 319 3.81 8.92 17.12
N LYS A 320 4.93 9.65 17.14
CA LYS A 320 4.92 11.11 16.98
C LYS A 320 4.76 11.57 15.52
N PRO A 321 5.52 11.07 14.54
CA PRO A 321 5.41 11.56 13.17
C PRO A 321 4.21 10.99 12.40
N VAL A 322 3.74 9.79 12.75
CA VAL A 322 2.73 9.05 11.97
C VAL A 322 1.74 8.26 12.84
N GLY A 323 1.50 8.69 14.09
CA GLY A 323 0.58 8.01 15.00
C GLY A 323 -0.85 7.84 14.44
N TYR A 324 -1.26 8.76 13.56
CA TYR A 324 -2.55 8.73 12.86
C TYR A 324 -2.73 7.52 11.91
N TRP A 325 -1.66 6.79 11.56
CA TRP A 325 -1.76 5.57 10.78
C TRP A 325 -2.44 4.41 11.50
N PHE A 326 -2.35 4.40 12.84
CA PHE A 326 -2.79 3.32 13.72
C PHE A 326 -3.92 3.81 14.63
N CYS A 327 -4.51 2.90 15.42
CA CYS A 327 -5.43 3.31 16.49
C CYS A 327 -4.68 3.94 17.68
N GLY A 328 -5.41 4.67 18.52
CA GLY A 328 -4.86 5.42 19.65
C GLY A 328 -4.83 4.68 21.00
N ASN A 329 -5.21 3.39 21.03
CA ASN A 329 -5.29 2.56 22.24
C ASN A 329 -3.95 2.18 22.86
#